data_AF-A0A6N9P0V8-F1
#
_entry.id   AF-A0A6N9P0V8-F1
#
_cell.length_a   1.000
_cell.length_b   1.000
_cell.length_c   1.000
_cell.angle_alpha   90.00
_cell.angle_beta   90.00
_cell.angle_gamma   90.00
#
_symmetry.space_group_name_H-M   'P 1'
#
loop_
_entity.id
_entity.type
_entity.pdbx_description
1 polymer ?
#
loop_
_entity_poly.entity_id
_entity_poly.type
_entity_poly.pdbx_seq_one_letter_code
_entity_poly.pdbx_strand_id
1 'polypeptide(L)' 'MYRRKMIEQKLMGLGLLACCVLILWLCSTGTTPEDQDATALVLLLPLALYMLFAKEIVIY' A
#
# COMPACT_ATOMS: atom_id res chain seq x y z
N MET A 1 15.46 10.30 -16.68
CA MET A 1 14.82 8.97 -16.61
C MET A 1 14.70 8.47 -15.17
N TYR A 2 15.81 8.37 -14.43
CA TYR A 2 15.84 7.97 -13.00
C TYR A 2 14.87 8.73 -12.08
N ARG A 3 14.86 10.08 -12.12
CA ARG A 3 13.98 10.90 -11.27
C ARG A 3 12.48 10.71 -11.55
N ARG A 4 12.10 10.44 -12.81
CA ARG A 4 10.69 10.20 -13.17
C ARG A 4 10.21 8.86 -12.60
N LYS A 5 11.00 7.80 -12.78
CA LYS A 5 10.73 6.47 -12.23
C LYS A 5 10.63 6.48 -10.69
N MET A 6 11.46 7.27 -10.01
CA MET A 6 11.34 7.47 -8.56
C MET A 6 10.03 8.16 -8.14
N ILE A 7 9.53 9.12 -8.93
CA ILE A 7 8.25 9.79 -8.66
C ILE A 7 7.08 8.82 -8.92
N GLU A 8 7.14 8.05 -10.02
CA GLU A 8 6.16 7.01 -10.34
C GLU A 8 6.08 5.96 -9.24
N GLN A 9 7.22 5.49 -8.74
CA GLN A 9 7.28 4.53 -7.62
C GLN A 9 6.64 5.10 -6.35
N LYS A 10 6.94 6.37 -6.02
CA LYS A 10 6.33 7.02 -4.86
C LYS A 10 4.82 7.21 -5.02
N LEU A 11 4.35 7.53 -6.23
CA LEU A 11 2.92 7.63 -6.53
C LEU A 11 2.23 6.25 -6.41
N MET A 12 2.86 5.18 -6.91
CA MET A 12 2.37 3.81 -6.75
C MET A 12 2.32 3.39 -5.28
N GLY A 13 3.39 3.65 -4.52
CA GLY A 13 3.43 3.37 -3.08
C GLY A 13 2.40 4.16 -2.29
N LEU A 14 2.18 5.44 -2.64
CA LEU A 14 1.13 6.28 -2.04
C LEU A 14 -0.27 5.73 -2.37
N GLY A 15 -0.51 5.32 -3.62
CA GLY A 15 -1.77 4.70 -4.04
C GLY A 15 -2.03 3.39 -3.30
N LEU A 16 -1.00 2.56 -3.15
CA LEU A 16 -1.08 1.30 -2.40
C LEU A 16 -1.38 1.53 -0.91
N LEU A 17 -0.77 2.58 -0.33
CA LEU A 17 -1.03 2.98 1.05
C LEU A 17 -2.45 3.52 1.22
N ALA A 18 -2.98 4.27 0.25
CA ALA A 18 -4.38 4.69 0.24
C ALA A 18 -5.33 3.49 0.17
N CYS A 19 -5.03 2.48 -0.66
CA CYS A 19 -5.78 1.22 -0.67
C CYS A 19 -5.74 0.51 0.68
N CYS A 20 -4.60 0.50 1.37
CA CYS A 20 -4.50 -0.05 2.73
C CYS A 20 -5.43 0.67 3.71
N VAL A 21 -5.49 2.01 3.66
CA VAL A 21 -6.41 2.80 4.50
C VAL A 21 -7.87 2.50 4.17
N LEU A 22 -8.21 2.33 2.88
CA LEU A 22 -9.56 1.96 2.45
C LEU A 22 -9.97 0.56 2.92
N ILE A 23 -9.06 -0.41 2.84
CA ILE A 23 -9.28 -1.77 3.34
C ILE A 23 -9.46 -1.74 4.86
N LEU A 24 -8.62 -1.01 5.60
CA LEU A 24 -8.80 -0.80 7.05
C LEU A 24 -10.15 -0.20 7.38
N TRP A 25 -10.57 0.81 6.63
CA TRP A 25 -11.87 1.43 6.80
C TRP A 25 -13.00 0.42 6.58
N LEU A 26 -12.95 -0.32 5.48
CA LEU A 26 -13.94 -1.35 5.17
C LEU A 26 -14.00 -2.43 6.25
N CYS A 27 -12.85 -2.95 6.68
CA CYS A 27 -12.76 -3.91 7.77
C CYS A 27 -13.32 -3.35 9.08
N SER A 28 -13.11 -2.06 9.37
CA SER A 28 -13.67 -1.44 10.59
C SER A 28 -15.20 -1.30 10.57
N THR A 29 -15.81 -1.28 9.39
CA THR A 29 -17.28 -1.26 9.23
C THR A 29 -17.91 -2.66 9.20
N GLY A 30 -17.09 -3.71 9.11
CA GLY A 30 -17.52 -5.10 9.13
C GLY A 30 -18.10 -5.52 10.48
N THR A 31 -19.20 -6.25 10.46
CA THR A 31 -19.87 -6.78 11.67
C THR A 31 -19.57 -8.25 11.92
N THR A 32 -19.11 -8.98 10.90
CA THR A 32 -18.65 -10.37 11.03
C THR A 32 -17.12 -10.43 11.09
N PRO A 33 -16.55 -11.46 11.75
CA PRO A 33 -15.09 -11.62 11.80
C PRO A 33 -14.45 -11.81 10.41
N GLU A 34 -15.21 -12.28 9.43
CA GLU A 34 -14.75 -12.42 8.04
C GLU A 34 -14.67 -11.05 7.35
N ASP A 35 -15.63 -10.14 7.58
CA ASP A 35 -15.59 -8.77 7.06
C ASP A 35 -14.46 -7.94 7.69
N GLN A 36 -14.06 -8.28 8.92
CA GLN A 36 -12.95 -7.66 9.64
C GLN A 36 -11.59 -8.24 9.26
N ASP A 37 -11.54 -9.18 8.30
CA ASP A 37 -10.28 -9.81 7.89
C ASP A 37 -9.37 -8.81 7.16
N ALA A 38 -8.40 -8.31 7.91
CA ALA A 38 -7.42 -7.35 7.44
C ALA A 38 -6.09 -8.02 7.05
N THR A 39 -6.05 -9.36 6.89
CA THR A 39 -4.84 -10.13 6.57
C THR A 39 -4.14 -9.60 5.30
N ALA A 40 -4.89 -9.11 4.33
CA ALA A 40 -4.35 -8.48 3.12
C ALA A 40 -3.39 -7.32 3.43
N LEU A 41 -3.66 -6.53 4.48
CA LEU A 41 -2.82 -5.41 4.89
C LEU A 41 -1.44 -5.83 5.39
N VAL A 42 -1.34 -7.02 5.98
CA VAL A 42 -0.06 -7.54 6.48
C VAL A 42 0.96 -7.66 5.35
N LEU A 43 0.50 -7.93 4.12
CA LEU A 43 1.33 -8.01 2.93
C LEU A 43 1.43 -6.67 2.20
N LEU A 44 0.30 -5.98 2.05
CA LEU A 44 0.19 -4.74 1.27
C LEU A 44 0.90 -3.55 1.94
N LEU A 45 0.81 -3.42 3.25
CA LEU A 45 1.35 -2.29 4.00
C LEU A 45 2.89 -2.24 4.00
N PRO A 46 3.65 -3.32 4.30
CA PRO A 46 5.10 -3.28 4.18
C PRO A 46 5.56 -3.08 2.74
N LEU A 47 4.84 -3.59 1.74
CA LEU A 47 5.15 -3.34 0.33
C LEU A 47 4.95 -1.87 -0.07
N ALA A 48 3.85 -1.25 0.38
CA ALA A 48 3.57 0.17 0.15
C ALA A 48 4.64 1.07 0.77
N LEU A 49 5.01 0.78 2.03
CA LEU A 49 6.08 1.49 2.74
C LEU A 49 7.44 1.29 2.05
N TYR A 50 7.73 0.06 1.59
CA TYR A 50 8.95 -0.23 0.86
C TYR A 50 9.04 0.63 -0.41
N MET A 51 7.98 0.70 -1.23
CA MET A 51 7.99 1.55 -2.43
C MET A 51 8.16 3.04 -2.12
N LEU A 52 7.60 3.53 -1.01
CA LEU A 52 7.70 4.94 -0.59
C LEU A 52 9.09 5.33 -0.08
N PHE A 53 9.73 4.45 0.69
CA PHE A 53 10.98 4.73 1.41
C PHE A 53 12.23 4.13 0.76
N ALA A 54 12.09 3.21 -0.19
CA ALA A 54 13.21 2.68 -0.95
C ALA A 54 13.98 3.81 -1.66
N LYS A 55 15.30 3.78 -1.53
CA LYS A 55 16.22 4.71 -2.21
C LYS A 55 16.52 4.27 -3.64
N GLU A 56 16.24 3.00 -3.94
CA GLU A 56 16.42 2.38 -5.24
C GLU A 56 15.09 2.33 -6.00
N ILE A 57 15.19 2.33 -7.33
CA ILE A 57 14.03 2.11 -8.19
C ILE A 57 13.77 0.60 -8.21
N VAL A 58 12.65 0.20 -7.63
CA VAL A 58 12.16 -1.18 -7.56
C VAL A 58 11.22 -1.50 -8.73
N ILE A 59 10.64 -0.45 -9.35
CA ILE A 59 9.72 -0.59 -10.48
C ILE A 59 10.49 -0.55 -11.82
N TYR A 60 10.21 -1.50 -12.72
CA TYR A 60 10.87 -1.58 -14.03
C TYR A 60 10.13 -0.78 -15.11
#